data_AF-A0A401QQN8-F1
#
_entry.id   AF-A0A401QQN8-F1
#
_cell.length_a   1.000
_cell.length_b   1.000
_cell.length_c   1.000
_cell.angle_alpha   90.00
_cell.angle_beta   90.00
_cell.angle_gamma   90.00
#
_symmetry.space_group_name_H-M   'P 1'
#
loop_
_entity.id
_entity.type
_entity.pdbx_description
1 polymer ?
#
loop_
_entity_poly.entity_id
_entity_poly.type
_entity_poly.pdbx_seq_one_letter_code
_entity_poly.pdbx_strand_id
1 'polypeptide(L)'
;MRFHRATAALMVCAGAALATATMPASASAATTPPTGNRVAVIDCTGNAQHSPGTFMLACGDGNNVLTSLRWSQWHSRSAVAEGTDMVNDCQPYCAAGHFHGYPVRVRLDTPQARTGHDGQRHFTRVTLTYPADRPADTPRVVTLNLWS
;
A
#
# COMPACT_ATOMS: atom_id res chain seq x y z
N MET A 1 1.99 -65.91 38.54
CA MET A 1 1.02 -65.33 39.49
C MET A 1 -0.31 -65.16 38.78
N ARG A 2 -1.35 -65.83 39.31
CA ARG A 2 -2.81 -65.60 39.18
C ARG A 2 -3.38 -65.15 37.82
N PHE A 3 -3.98 -66.09 37.09
CA PHE A 3 -4.99 -65.82 36.06
C PHE A 3 -6.39 -66.17 36.60
N HIS A 4 -7.25 -65.17 36.71
CA HIS A 4 -8.70 -65.22 36.97
C HIS A 4 -9.27 -63.96 36.30
N ARG A 5 -10.42 -63.90 35.64
CA ARG A 5 -11.52 -64.80 35.32
C ARG A 5 -12.33 -64.08 34.22
N ALA A 6 -13.04 -64.85 33.40
CA ALA A 6 -13.98 -64.38 32.39
C ALA A 6 -15.13 -63.55 32.95
N THR A 7 -15.69 -62.64 32.13
CA THR A 7 -17.15 -62.45 32.02
C THR A 7 -17.49 -61.72 30.72
N ALA A 8 -18.32 -62.36 29.90
CA ALA A 8 -19.05 -61.75 28.81
C ALA A 8 -20.25 -60.97 29.37
N ALA A 9 -20.59 -59.84 28.74
CA ALA A 9 -21.91 -59.23 28.88
C ALA A 9 -22.29 -58.54 27.55
N LEU A 10 -23.35 -59.05 26.94
CA LEU A 10 -24.14 -58.37 25.91
C LEU A 10 -24.76 -57.08 26.48
N MET A 11 -24.95 -56.05 25.66
CA MET A 11 -26.30 -55.52 25.32
C MET A 11 -26.30 -54.11 24.70
N VAL A 12 -27.02 -54.04 23.58
CA VAL A 12 -28.06 -53.05 23.23
C VAL A 12 -27.66 -51.67 22.67
N CYS A 13 -28.21 -51.43 21.47
CA CYS A 13 -28.22 -50.21 20.66
C CYS A 13 -28.94 -49.04 21.34
N ALA A 14 -28.47 -47.79 21.16
CA ALA A 14 -29.34 -46.61 21.09
C ALA A 14 -28.61 -45.33 20.60
N GLY A 15 -29.07 -44.79 19.47
CA GLY A 15 -29.23 -43.35 19.20
C GLY A 15 -28.00 -42.44 19.14
N ALA A 16 -27.47 -42.20 17.94
CA ALA A 16 -26.66 -41.00 17.68
C ALA A 16 -27.58 -39.78 17.53
N ALA A 17 -27.65 -38.93 18.56
CA ALA A 17 -28.32 -37.63 18.49
C ALA A 17 -27.37 -36.60 17.85
N LEU A 18 -27.72 -36.12 16.65
CA LEU A 18 -27.05 -35.00 15.99
C LEU A 18 -27.52 -33.69 16.64
N ALA A 19 -26.71 -33.12 17.54
CA ALA A 19 -26.94 -31.79 18.08
C ALA A 19 -26.50 -30.73 17.06
N THR A 20 -27.45 -30.07 16.40
CA THR A 20 -27.20 -28.91 15.54
C THR A 20 -27.05 -27.66 16.40
N ALA A 21 -25.80 -27.27 16.69
CA ALA A 21 -25.50 -25.98 17.30
C ALA A 21 -25.67 -24.87 16.24
N THR A 22 -26.77 -24.11 16.31
CA THR A 22 -26.97 -22.90 15.50
C THR A 22 -26.23 -21.73 16.16
N MET A 23 -25.05 -21.40 15.63
CA MET A 23 -24.34 -20.18 16.01
C MET A 23 -25.02 -18.96 15.36
N PRO A 24 -25.30 -17.86 16.10
CA PRO A 24 -25.77 -16.63 15.50
C PRO A 24 -24.63 -15.98 14.71
N ALA A 25 -24.74 -15.93 13.39
CA ALA A 25 -23.85 -15.12 12.56
C ALA A 25 -24.15 -13.63 12.84
N SER A 26 -23.29 -12.99 13.61
CA SER A 26 -23.33 -11.52 13.76
C SER A 26 -22.86 -10.90 12.45
N ALA A 27 -23.80 -10.45 11.62
CA ALA A 27 -23.50 -9.67 10.43
C ALA A 27 -23.02 -8.28 10.88
N SER A 28 -21.70 -8.10 11.04
CA SER A 28 -21.12 -6.76 11.10
C SER A 28 -21.39 -6.10 9.75
N ALA A 29 -22.35 -5.17 9.72
CA ALA A 29 -22.53 -4.29 8.57
C ALA A 29 -21.21 -3.56 8.33
N ALA A 30 -20.52 -3.92 7.24
CA ALA A 30 -19.37 -3.17 6.78
C ALA A 30 -19.85 -1.75 6.49
N THR A 31 -19.52 -0.82 7.39
CA THR A 31 -19.73 0.59 7.13
C THR A 31 -18.81 0.95 5.97
N THR A 32 -19.36 1.06 4.75
CA THR A 32 -18.64 1.63 3.62
C THR A 32 -18.13 3.00 4.08
N PRO A 33 -16.81 3.22 4.20
CA PRO A 33 -16.30 4.50 4.61
C PRO A 33 -16.83 5.53 3.61
N PRO A 34 -17.30 6.70 4.07
CA PRO A 34 -17.85 7.70 3.15
C PRO A 34 -16.88 7.88 1.97
N THR A 35 -17.43 7.93 0.76
CA THR A 35 -16.76 8.36 -0.46
C THR A 35 -16.48 9.87 -0.38
N GLY A 36 -15.94 10.32 0.75
CA GLY A 36 -15.57 11.71 0.96
C GLY A 36 -14.38 12.01 0.08
N ASN A 37 -14.59 12.83 -0.95
CA ASN A 37 -13.61 13.62 -1.70
C ASN A 37 -12.14 13.19 -1.51
N ARG A 38 -11.83 11.95 -1.90
CA ARG A 38 -10.53 11.35 -1.60
C ARG A 38 -9.53 11.99 -2.53
N VAL A 39 -8.50 12.63 -1.97
CA VAL A 39 -7.40 13.16 -2.77
C VAL A 39 -6.56 12.00 -3.25
N ALA A 40 -6.29 11.95 -4.55
CA ALA A 40 -5.44 10.95 -5.17
C ALA A 40 -4.03 11.52 -5.46
N VAL A 41 -3.10 10.67 -5.88
CA VAL A 41 -1.98 11.09 -6.72
C VAL A 41 -2.28 10.67 -8.15
N ILE A 42 -1.91 11.47 -9.15
CA ILE A 42 -2.14 11.11 -10.56
C ILE A 42 -0.87 10.45 -11.08
N ASP A 43 -0.99 9.32 -11.77
CA ASP A 43 0.15 8.66 -12.42
C ASP A 43 0.48 9.27 -13.80
N CYS A 44 1.58 8.81 -14.42
CA CYS A 44 2.04 9.32 -15.71
C CYS A 44 1.04 9.14 -16.85
N THR A 45 0.07 8.24 -16.70
CA THR A 45 -0.98 7.97 -17.68
C THR A 45 -2.28 8.71 -17.38
N GLY A 46 -2.30 9.54 -16.33
CA GLY A 46 -3.46 10.33 -15.94
C GLY A 46 -4.46 9.57 -15.06
N ASN A 47 -4.12 8.38 -14.55
CA ASN A 47 -5.01 7.66 -13.65
C ASN A 47 -4.82 8.11 -12.19
N ALA A 48 -5.93 8.20 -11.47
CA ALA A 48 -5.93 8.51 -10.05
C ALA A 48 -5.56 7.27 -9.22
N GLN A 49 -4.54 7.40 -8.37
CA GLN A 49 -4.03 6.35 -7.50
C GLN A 49 -4.21 6.73 -6.03
N HIS A 50 -4.65 5.76 -5.22
CA HIS A 50 -4.75 5.88 -3.77
C HIS A 50 -3.79 4.91 -3.09
N SER A 51 -2.86 5.45 -2.30
CA SER A 51 -1.84 4.67 -1.59
C SER A 51 -1.09 3.66 -2.47
N PRO A 52 -0.56 4.07 -3.65
CA PRO A 52 0.10 3.13 -4.56
C PRO A 52 1.39 2.57 -3.95
N GLY A 53 1.71 1.30 -4.23
CA GLY A 53 2.97 0.69 -3.80
C GLY A 53 4.20 1.16 -4.60
N THR A 54 3.96 1.73 -5.78
CA THR A 54 4.99 2.26 -6.70
C THR A 54 4.51 3.56 -7.33
N PHE A 55 5.40 4.51 -7.56
CA PHE A 55 5.05 5.79 -8.21
C PHE A 55 6.22 6.32 -9.05
N MET A 56 6.04 6.42 -10.36
CA MET A 56 7.06 6.93 -11.27
C MET A 56 7.14 8.45 -11.17
N LEU A 57 8.32 8.99 -10.87
CA LEU A 57 8.53 10.44 -10.76
C LEU A 57 8.98 11.05 -12.08
N ALA A 58 9.70 10.29 -12.91
CA ALA A 58 10.21 10.75 -14.19
C ALA A 58 9.44 10.12 -15.37
N CYS A 59 8.27 10.68 -15.70
CA CYS A 59 7.39 10.12 -16.73
C CYS A 59 8.00 10.12 -18.15
N GLY A 60 8.95 11.02 -18.43
CA GLY A 60 9.51 11.19 -19.77
C GLY A 60 10.57 10.13 -20.13
N ASP A 61 11.49 9.86 -19.21
CA ASP A 61 12.65 8.98 -19.44
C ASP A 61 12.69 7.75 -18.52
N GLY A 62 11.80 7.67 -17.53
CA GLY A 62 11.69 6.54 -16.60
C GLY A 62 12.85 6.41 -15.61
N ASN A 63 13.71 7.42 -15.46
CA ASN A 63 14.95 7.30 -14.69
C ASN A 63 14.79 7.42 -13.16
N ASN A 64 13.58 7.70 -12.67
CA ASN A 64 13.27 7.79 -11.25
C ASN A 64 11.89 7.19 -10.93
N VAL A 65 11.87 6.23 -10.00
CA VAL A 65 10.66 5.57 -9.52
C VAL A 65 10.72 5.29 -8.02
N LEU A 66 9.65 5.65 -7.31
CA LEU A 66 9.42 5.24 -5.93
C LEU A 66 8.85 3.82 -5.91
N THR A 67 9.39 2.97 -5.04
CA THR A 67 8.99 1.57 -4.89
C THR A 67 8.82 1.19 -3.43
N SER A 68 8.16 0.05 -3.19
CA SER A 68 7.91 -0.48 -1.85
C SER A 68 7.25 0.53 -0.89
N LEU A 69 6.39 1.40 -1.43
CA LEU A 69 5.73 2.46 -0.67
C LEU A 69 4.75 1.86 0.34
N ARG A 70 4.96 2.20 1.62
CA ARG A 70 4.11 1.84 2.74
C ARG A 70 3.52 3.11 3.34
N TRP A 71 2.23 3.32 3.07
CA TRP A 71 1.51 4.51 3.52
C TRP A 71 1.09 4.38 4.97
N SER A 72 1.53 5.33 5.80
CA SER A 72 1.09 5.45 7.20
C SER A 72 -0.07 6.43 7.34
N GLN A 73 -0.21 7.36 6.40
CA GLN A 73 -1.25 8.38 6.41
C GLN A 73 -1.73 8.65 4.98
N TRP A 74 -3.05 8.76 4.82
CA TRP A 74 -3.66 9.24 3.58
C TRP A 74 -4.95 9.99 3.91
N HIS A 75 -4.94 11.32 3.79
CA HIS A 75 -6.11 12.15 4.07
C HIS A 75 -6.21 13.33 3.11
N SER A 76 -7.22 14.18 3.27
CA SER A 76 -7.58 15.24 2.29
C SER A 76 -6.57 16.38 2.11
N ARG A 77 -5.48 16.40 2.90
CA ARG A 77 -4.46 17.47 2.91
C ARG A 77 -3.05 16.96 2.63
N SER A 78 -2.75 15.72 3.03
CA SER A 78 -1.47 15.09 2.78
C SER A 78 -1.57 13.57 2.83
N ALA A 79 -0.57 12.92 2.25
CA ALA A 79 -0.29 11.51 2.45
C ALA A 79 1.20 11.33 2.80
N VAL A 80 1.51 10.32 3.60
CA VAL A 80 2.88 10.03 4.06
C VAL A 80 3.18 8.55 3.93
N ALA A 81 4.34 8.24 3.35
CA ALA A 81 4.85 6.89 3.20
C ALA A 81 6.35 6.79 3.52
N GLU A 82 6.79 5.57 3.75
CA GLU A 82 8.19 5.17 3.65
C GLU A 82 8.35 4.25 2.43
N GLY A 83 9.52 4.23 1.80
CA GLY A 83 9.81 3.36 0.68
C GLY A 83 11.24 3.52 0.18
N THR A 84 11.45 3.16 -1.08
CA THR A 84 12.75 3.24 -1.75
C THR A 84 12.62 4.07 -3.01
N ASP A 85 13.47 5.08 -3.15
CA ASP A 85 13.66 5.84 -4.38
C ASP A 85 14.71 5.14 -5.26
N MET A 86 14.27 4.64 -6.41
CA MET A 86 15.13 3.99 -7.40
C MET A 86 15.53 5.02 -8.44
N VAL A 87 16.81 5.40 -8.43
CA VAL A 87 17.36 6.45 -9.31
C VAL A 87 18.39 5.84 -10.24
N ASN A 88 18.22 6.05 -11.54
CA ASN A 88 19.20 5.63 -12.55
C ASN A 88 20.41 6.59 -12.54
N ASP A 89 21.63 6.06 -12.53
CA ASP A 89 22.86 6.87 -12.61
C ASP A 89 23.05 7.56 -13.97
N CYS A 90 22.36 7.08 -15.01
CA CYS A 90 22.45 7.53 -16.39
C CYS A 90 23.89 7.59 -16.94
N GLN A 91 24.76 6.68 -16.52
CA GLN A 91 26.15 6.62 -17.00
C GLN A 91 26.36 5.44 -17.97
N PRO A 92 26.86 5.67 -19.21
CA PRO A 92 27.16 6.95 -19.85
C PRO A 92 25.92 7.68 -20.40
N TYR A 93 24.76 7.01 -20.47
CA TYR A 93 23.46 7.60 -20.79
C TYR A 93 22.35 6.76 -20.13
N CYS A 94 21.13 7.30 -19.98
CA CYS A 94 20.07 6.69 -19.16
C CYS A 94 19.67 5.26 -19.56
N ALA A 95 19.65 4.93 -20.85
CA ALA A 95 19.31 3.57 -21.30
C ALA A 95 20.41 2.53 -21.03
N ALA A 96 21.65 2.94 -20.73
CA ALA A 96 22.76 2.06 -20.36
C ALA A 96 23.14 2.15 -18.87
N GLY A 97 22.53 3.07 -18.12
CA GLY A 97 22.81 3.27 -16.70
C GLY A 97 22.18 2.21 -15.81
N HIS A 98 22.45 2.32 -14.51
CA HIS A 98 21.97 1.38 -13.49
C HIS A 98 21.12 2.10 -12.45
N PHE A 99 20.06 1.43 -12.01
CA PHE A 99 19.24 1.92 -10.90
C PHE A 99 19.88 1.62 -9.56
N HIS A 100 19.92 2.63 -8.70
CA HIS A 100 20.39 2.55 -7.32
C HIS A 100 19.22 2.88 -6.38
N GLY A 101 19.08 2.11 -5.31
CA GLY A 101 17.98 2.26 -4.37
C GLY A 101 18.38 3.05 -3.13
N TYR A 102 17.58 4.05 -2.77
CA TYR A 102 17.79 4.89 -1.60
C TYR A 102 16.56 4.89 -0.70
N PRO A 103 16.68 4.63 0.62
CA PRO A 103 15.53 4.70 1.51
C PRO A 103 15.01 6.14 1.56
N VAL A 104 13.69 6.31 1.54
CA VAL A 104 13.04 7.63 1.57
C VAL A 104 11.79 7.66 2.44
N ARG A 105 11.58 8.81 3.08
CA ARG A 105 10.26 9.23 3.55
C ARG A 105 9.62 10.10 2.46
N VAL A 106 8.40 9.77 2.08
CA VAL A 106 7.63 10.45 1.04
C VAL A 106 6.48 11.19 1.67
N ARG A 107 6.30 12.46 1.31
CA ARG A 107 5.12 13.26 1.63
C ARG A 107 4.49 13.76 0.35
N LEU A 108 3.20 13.51 0.18
CA LEU A 108 2.36 14.14 -0.83
C LEU A 108 1.50 15.22 -0.18
N ASP A 109 1.39 16.39 -0.80
CA ASP A 109 0.54 17.50 -0.33
C ASP A 109 0.25 18.51 -1.46
N THR A 110 -0.15 19.74 -1.12
CA THR A 110 -0.77 20.73 -2.02
C THR A 110 -1.92 20.12 -2.84
N PRO A 111 -3.01 19.68 -2.19
CA PRO A 111 -4.13 19.11 -2.92
C PRO A 111 -4.88 20.17 -3.75
N GLN A 112 -5.01 19.96 -5.06
CA GLN A 112 -5.70 20.85 -6.00
C GLN A 112 -6.91 20.15 -6.64
N ALA A 113 -7.83 20.94 -7.18
CA ALA A 113 -8.94 20.40 -7.98
C ALA A 113 -8.40 19.85 -9.29
N ARG A 114 -8.98 18.73 -9.76
CA ARG A 114 -8.56 18.12 -11.02
C ARG A 114 -9.40 18.68 -12.17
N THR A 115 -8.75 19.35 -13.11
CA THR A 115 -9.40 19.93 -14.30
C THR A 115 -10.11 18.84 -15.10
N GLY A 116 -11.38 19.07 -15.47
CA GLY A 116 -12.18 18.10 -16.24
C GLY A 116 -12.71 16.91 -15.43
N HIS A 117 -12.55 16.91 -14.11
CA HIS A 117 -12.99 15.83 -13.23
C HIS A 117 -13.71 16.39 -11.99
N ASP A 118 -15.03 16.55 -12.11
CA ASP A 118 -15.86 17.18 -11.08
C ASP A 118 -15.71 16.52 -9.71
N GLY A 119 -15.48 17.36 -8.70
CA GLY A 119 -15.27 16.94 -7.31
C GLY A 119 -13.91 16.30 -7.03
N GLN A 120 -13.18 15.82 -8.04
CA GLN A 120 -11.91 15.12 -7.82
C GLN A 120 -10.78 16.08 -7.46
N ARG A 121 -9.90 15.62 -6.57
CA ARG A 121 -8.72 16.37 -6.13
C ARG A 121 -7.50 15.47 -6.19
N HIS A 122 -6.34 16.09 -6.42
CA HIS A 122 -5.07 15.37 -6.43
C HIS A 122 -3.96 16.16 -5.73
N PHE A 123 -2.97 15.46 -5.18
CA PHE A 123 -1.75 16.07 -4.65
C PHE A 123 -0.87 16.54 -5.81
N THR A 124 -0.38 17.78 -5.76
CA THR A 124 0.49 18.35 -6.80
C THR A 124 1.93 18.53 -6.34
N ARG A 125 2.28 18.08 -5.14
CA ARG A 125 3.64 18.17 -4.63
C ARG A 125 4.05 16.88 -3.95
N VAL A 126 5.26 16.46 -4.23
CA VAL A 126 5.95 15.38 -3.54
C VAL A 126 7.20 15.94 -2.86
N THR A 127 7.46 15.49 -1.64
CA THR A 127 8.69 15.75 -0.90
C THR A 127 9.32 14.42 -0.53
N LEU A 128 10.57 14.23 -0.94
CA LEU A 128 11.40 13.09 -0.59
C LEU A 128 12.39 13.53 0.49
N THR A 129 12.46 12.78 1.58
CA THR A 129 13.48 12.98 2.61
C THR A 129 14.32 11.72 2.70
N TYR A 130 15.62 11.83 2.46
CA TYR A 130 16.59 10.73 2.56
C TYR A 130 17.17 10.67 3.99
N PRO A 131 16.73 9.72 4.83
CA PRO A 131 17.18 9.61 6.21
C PRO A 131 18.62 9.06 6.33
N ALA A 132 19.13 8.40 5.29
CA ALA A 132 20.44 7.75 5.26
C ALA A 132 21.19 8.14 3.97
N ASP A 133 21.64 7.12 3.21
CA ASP A 133 22.24 7.30 1.89
C ASP A 133 21.26 7.93 0.90
N ARG A 134 21.81 8.62 -0.09
CA ARG A 134 21.08 9.39 -1.09
C ARG A 134 21.88 9.45 -2.39
N PRO A 135 21.25 9.79 -3.53
CA PRO A 135 21.99 10.03 -4.75
C PRO A 135 23.08 11.11 -4.56
N ALA A 136 24.15 10.98 -5.34
CA ALA A 136 25.23 11.96 -5.36
C ALA A 136 24.67 13.37 -5.64
N ASP A 137 25.28 14.38 -5.02
CA ASP A 137 24.94 15.81 -5.21
C ASP A 137 23.47 16.20 -4.95
N THR A 138 22.68 15.30 -4.34
CA THR A 138 21.27 15.53 -4.04
C THR A 138 21.09 16.03 -2.60
N PRO A 139 20.28 17.06 -2.31
CA PRO A 139 20.03 17.46 -0.92
C PRO A 139 19.29 16.35 -0.15
N ARG A 140 19.34 16.39 1.20
CA ARG A 140 18.59 15.42 2.03
C ARG A 140 17.08 15.53 1.86
N VAL A 141 16.59 16.70 1.46
CA VAL A 141 15.17 16.96 1.20
C VAL A 141 15.04 17.48 -0.22
N VAL A 142 14.28 16.76 -1.04
CA VAL A 142 13.97 17.12 -2.43
C VAL A 142 12.48 17.35 -2.53
N THR A 143 12.07 18.48 -3.10
CA THR A 143 10.67 18.82 -3.32
C THR A 143 10.43 19.00 -4.80
N LEU A 144 9.47 18.25 -5.35
CA LEU A 144 9.10 18.29 -6.76
C LEU A 144 7.61 18.65 -6.87
N ASN A 145 7.28 19.46 -7.86
CA ASN A 145 5.91 19.61 -8.29
C ASN A 145 5.56 18.41 -9.19
N LEU A 146 4.43 17.79 -8.90
CA LEU A 146 3.83 16.77 -9.75
C LEU A 146 3.02 17.46 -10.84
N TRP A 147 2.76 16.72 -11.92
CA TRP A 147 1.88 17.19 -12.99
C TRP A 147 0.45 17.40 -12.48
N SER A 148 -0.27 18.29 -13.17
CA SER A 148 -1.65 18.71 -12.91
C SER A 148 -2.64 18.09 -13.88
#